data_AF-A0A8X7T5J6-F1
#
_entry.id   AF-A0A8X7T5J6-F1
#
_cell.length_a   1.000
_cell.length_b   1.000
_cell.length_c   1.000
_cell.angle_alpha   90.00
_cell.angle_beta   90.00
_cell.angle_gamma   90.00
#
_symmetry.space_group_name_H-M   'P 1'
#
loop_
_entity.id
_entity.type
_entity.pdbx_description
1 polymer ?
#
loop_
_entity_poly.entity_id
_entity_poly.type
_entity_poly.pdbx_seq_one_letter_code
_entity_poly.pdbx_strand_id
1 'polypeptide(L)'
;MAAKVNNLVHISFFAGGFWSHAKSALHYSITLCRHSPNLVISLSLSEEIAGKAKAAIDRMLEEETPNAKAAMDVRARLNLVPLITPDDYECPPELVNTPVDCFEAASAAFAVYWDCIHREPQDLPRPSLLIVDVLTVTRPPPTRYRKPTATSSAPARGSNPTLAIF
;
A
#
# COMPACT_ATOMS: atom_id res chain seq x y z
N MET A 1 -5.09 26.65 -22.22
CA MET A 1 -4.36 25.90 -21.17
C MET A 1 -4.38 24.40 -21.48
N ALA A 2 -3.65 23.93 -22.50
CA ALA A 2 -3.74 22.54 -22.98
C ALA A 2 -2.41 21.76 -22.95
N ALA A 3 -1.36 22.30 -22.31
CA ALA A 3 0.00 21.75 -22.40
C ALA A 3 0.51 21.02 -21.12
N LYS A 4 -0.32 20.88 -20.07
CA LYS A 4 0.14 20.26 -18.80
C LYS A 4 0.00 18.73 -18.75
N VAL A 5 -0.87 18.14 -19.56
CA VAL A 5 -1.12 16.68 -19.55
C VAL A 5 0.00 15.89 -20.23
N ASN A 6 0.73 16.49 -21.18
CA ASN A 6 1.66 15.77 -22.05
C ASN A 6 2.95 15.26 -21.39
N ASN A 7 3.24 15.61 -20.13
CA ASN A 7 4.47 15.20 -19.44
C ASN A 7 4.21 14.50 -18.09
N LEU A 8 2.96 14.12 -17.79
CA LEU A 8 2.68 13.43 -16.54
C LEU A 8 3.27 12.02 -16.55
N VAL A 9 3.97 11.67 -15.47
CA VAL A 9 4.42 10.32 -15.17
C VAL A 9 3.46 9.75 -14.12
N HIS A 10 2.87 8.59 -14.41
CA HIS A 10 1.91 7.96 -13.52
C HIS A 10 2.53 6.75 -12.83
N ILE A 11 2.48 6.73 -11.50
CA ILE A 11 2.83 5.57 -10.68
C ILE A 11 1.56 5.03 -10.03
N SER A 12 1.36 3.71 -10.09
CA SER A 12 0.36 3.03 -9.28
C SER A 12 1.04 2.46 -8.04
N PHE A 13 0.45 2.69 -6.87
CA PHE A 13 0.96 2.19 -5.60
C PHE A 13 -0.16 1.42 -4.89
N PHE A 14 -0.03 0.10 -4.82
CA PHE A 14 -0.84 -0.71 -3.93
C PHE A 14 -0.36 -0.56 -2.49
N ALA A 15 -1.16 0.14 -1.70
CA ALA A 15 -0.83 0.54 -0.34
C ALA A 15 -1.48 -0.38 0.73
N GLY A 16 -1.98 -1.54 0.28
CA GLY A 16 -2.36 -2.68 1.13
C GLY A 16 -3.70 -2.55 1.84
N GLY A 17 -4.03 -3.61 2.59
CA GLY A 17 -5.24 -3.75 3.40
C GLY A 17 -5.13 -3.27 4.85
N PHE A 18 -4.01 -2.64 5.24
CA PHE A 18 -3.75 -2.17 6.60
C PHE A 18 -3.38 -0.69 6.68
N TRP A 19 -3.86 -0.02 7.73
CA TRP A 19 -3.60 1.42 7.91
C TRP A 19 -2.12 1.76 8.09
N SER A 20 -1.34 0.93 8.81
CA SER A 20 0.10 1.18 9.02
C SER A 20 0.90 1.21 7.71
N HIS A 21 0.52 0.36 6.75
CA HIS A 21 1.09 0.34 5.40
C HIS A 21 0.60 1.53 4.58
N ALA A 22 -0.72 1.73 4.55
CA ALA A 22 -1.35 2.85 3.83
C ALA A 22 -0.82 4.22 4.26
N LYS A 23 -0.60 4.42 5.56
CA LYS A 23 -0.03 5.66 6.11
C LYS A 23 1.40 5.91 5.60
N SER A 24 2.24 4.87 5.59
CA SER A 24 3.62 4.96 5.10
C SER A 24 3.65 5.22 3.59
N ALA A 25 2.84 4.49 2.83
CA ALA A 25 2.68 4.70 1.39
C ALA A 25 2.19 6.11 1.07
N LEU A 26 1.27 6.64 1.87
CA LEU A 26 0.76 7.99 1.72
C LEU A 26 1.84 9.05 1.95
N HIS A 27 2.57 8.96 3.07
CA HIS A 27 3.68 9.88 3.37
C HIS A 27 4.75 9.85 2.27
N TYR A 28 5.11 8.65 1.81
CA TYR A 28 6.06 8.49 0.72
C TYR A 28 5.54 9.13 -0.59
N SER A 29 4.25 8.95 -0.89
CA SER A 29 3.63 9.52 -2.08
C SER A 29 3.59 11.05 -2.03
N ILE A 30 3.26 11.65 -0.88
CA ILE A 30 3.33 13.10 -0.66
C ILE A 30 4.76 13.60 -0.90
N THR A 31 5.74 12.93 -0.29
CA THR A 31 7.16 13.28 -0.45
C THR A 31 7.58 13.24 -1.92
N LEU A 32 7.28 12.15 -2.64
CA LEU A 32 7.62 12.01 -4.05
C LEU A 32 6.98 13.10 -4.91
N CYS A 33 5.69 13.37 -4.71
CA CYS A 33 4.98 14.40 -5.44
C CYS A 33 5.53 15.80 -5.15
N ARG A 34 5.97 16.09 -3.93
CA ARG A 34 6.63 17.37 -3.58
C ARG A 34 7.94 17.58 -4.34
N HIS A 35 8.71 16.52 -4.56
CA HIS A 35 10.00 16.59 -5.25
C HIS A 35 9.90 16.43 -6.77
N SER A 36 8.78 15.90 -7.27
CA SER A 36 8.58 15.59 -8.70
C SER A 36 7.30 16.25 -9.21
N PRO A 37 7.37 17.43 -9.85
CA PRO A 37 6.17 18.22 -10.22
C PRO A 37 5.32 17.57 -11.33
N ASN A 38 5.91 16.65 -12.10
CA ASN A 38 5.21 15.92 -13.18
C ASN A 38 4.69 14.55 -12.73
N LEU A 39 4.88 14.20 -11.46
CA LEU A 39 4.47 12.90 -10.94
C LEU A 39 3.03 12.95 -10.45
N VAL A 40 2.23 11.98 -10.91
CA VAL A 40 0.92 11.63 -10.36
C VAL A 40 0.99 10.22 -9.78
N ILE A 41 0.39 10.03 -8.62
CA ILE A 41 0.35 8.73 -7.94
C ILE A 41 -1.10 8.32 -7.71
N SER A 42 -1.45 7.12 -8.16
CA SER A 42 -2.69 6.44 -7.79
C SER A 42 -2.42 5.46 -6.65
N LEU A 43 -2.90 5.80 -5.46
CA LEU A 43 -2.82 4.99 -4.25
C LEU A 43 -4.04 4.07 -4.18
N SER A 44 -3.82 2.80 -4.46
CA SER A 44 -4.84 1.74 -4.41
C SER A 44 -4.92 1.20 -2.99
N LEU A 45 -6.10 1.27 -2.38
CA LEU A 45 -6.36 1.00 -0.97
C LEU A 45 -7.67 0.23 -0.83
N SER A 46 -7.86 -0.56 0.23
CA SER A 46 -9.22 -1.04 0.55
C SER A 46 -10.17 0.13 0.79
N GLU A 47 -11.47 -0.06 0.51
CA GLU A 47 -12.49 0.99 0.66
C GLU A 47 -12.50 1.63 2.05
N GLU A 48 -12.44 0.81 3.11
CA GLU A 48 -12.39 1.28 4.49
C GLU A 48 -11.19 2.22 4.74
N ILE A 49 -10.04 1.88 4.14
CA ILE A 49 -8.81 2.64 4.30
C ILE A 49 -8.83 3.91 3.46
N ALA A 50 -9.41 3.89 2.28
CA ALA A 50 -9.51 5.07 1.41
C ALA A 50 -10.22 6.23 2.14
N GLY A 51 -11.26 5.94 2.93
CA GLY A 51 -11.94 6.94 3.78
C GLY A 51 -11.00 7.56 4.82
N LYS A 52 -10.22 6.74 5.54
CA LYS A 52 -9.23 7.19 6.53
C LYS A 52 -8.07 7.98 5.89
N ALA A 53 -7.61 7.53 4.73
CA ALA A 53 -6.52 8.16 3.98
C ALA A 53 -6.87 9.59 3.55
N LYS A 54 -8.12 9.83 3.11
CA LYS A 54 -8.57 11.16 2.71
C LYS A 54 -8.37 12.20 3.81
N ALA A 55 -8.78 11.89 5.05
CA ALA A 55 -8.62 12.79 6.18
C ALA A 55 -7.14 12.99 6.58
N ALA A 56 -6.32 11.94 6.44
CA ALA A 56 -4.90 12.01 6.78
C ALA A 56 -4.10 12.86 5.79
N ILE A 57 -4.43 12.82 4.49
CA ILE A 57 -3.75 13.60 3.45
C ILE A 57 -3.74 15.07 3.79
N ASP A 58 -4.92 15.64 4.10
CA ASP A 58 -5.05 17.08 4.25
C ASP A 58 -4.17 17.57 5.40
N ARG A 59 -4.16 16.83 6.52
CA ARG A 59 -3.27 17.09 7.65
C ARG A 59 -1.78 16.94 7.29
N MET A 60 -1.39 15.86 6.61
CA MET A 60 0.00 15.64 6.22
C MET A 60 0.50 16.73 5.28
N LEU A 61 -0.34 17.21 4.36
CA LEU A 61 0.02 18.29 3.44
C LEU A 61 0.24 19.61 4.16
N GLU A 62 -0.56 19.93 5.19
CA GLU A 62 -0.34 21.09 6.04
C GLU A 62 0.99 21.02 6.80
N GLU A 63 1.33 19.84 7.32
CA GLU A 63 2.57 19.62 8.09
C GLU A 63 3.83 19.61 7.19
N GLU A 64 3.71 19.07 5.97
CA GLU A 64 4.86 18.79 5.11
C GLU A 64 5.13 19.85 4.03
N THR A 65 4.13 20.61 3.58
CA THR A 65 4.33 21.52 2.44
C THR A 65 4.62 22.96 2.85
N PRO A 66 5.50 23.68 2.11
CA PRO A 66 5.96 25.00 2.53
C PRO A 66 4.90 26.11 2.40
N ASN A 67 3.84 25.90 1.63
CA ASN A 67 2.70 26.83 1.51
C ASN A 67 1.45 26.16 0.90
N ALA A 68 0.29 26.80 1.06
CA ALA A 68 -1.00 26.30 0.62
C ALA A 68 -1.07 25.96 -0.88
N LYS A 69 -0.40 26.73 -1.75
CA LYS A 69 -0.39 26.47 -3.20
C LYS A 69 0.33 25.16 -3.52
N ALA A 70 1.45 24.90 -2.83
CA ALA A 70 2.19 23.65 -2.97
C ALA A 70 1.38 22.45 -2.43
N ALA A 71 0.70 22.60 -1.29
CA ALA A 71 -0.24 21.60 -0.75
C ALA A 71 -1.31 21.23 -1.78
N MET A 72 -1.98 22.23 -2.36
CA MET A 72 -3.04 22.01 -3.36
C MET A 72 -2.52 21.30 -4.62
N ASP A 73 -1.32 21.68 -5.09
CA ASP A 73 -0.70 21.05 -6.25
C ASP A 73 -0.37 19.58 -6.00
N VAL A 74 0.19 19.25 -4.83
CA VAL A 74 0.46 17.86 -4.43
C VAL A 74 -0.86 17.09 -4.27
N ARG A 75 -1.86 17.69 -3.60
CA ARG A 75 -3.17 17.07 -3.40
C ARG A 75 -3.83 16.65 -4.69
N ALA A 76 -3.78 17.52 -5.70
CA ALA A 76 -4.37 17.29 -7.02
C ALA A 76 -3.66 16.19 -7.82
N ARG A 77 -2.45 15.78 -7.42
CA ARG A 77 -1.65 14.72 -8.05
C ARG A 77 -1.68 13.40 -7.28
N LEU A 78 -2.38 13.37 -6.14
CA LEU A 78 -2.61 12.16 -5.35
C LEU A 78 -4.04 11.67 -5.58
N ASN A 79 -4.16 10.56 -6.31
CA ASN A 79 -5.42 9.89 -6.57
C ASN A 79 -5.60 8.74 -5.60
N LEU A 80 -6.63 8.83 -4.75
CA LEU A 80 -7.03 7.70 -3.92
C LEU A 80 -7.95 6.80 -4.74
N VAL A 81 -7.56 5.55 -4.91
CA VAL A 81 -8.32 4.53 -5.63
C VAL A 81 -8.84 3.52 -4.61
N PRO A 82 -10.10 3.64 -4.16
CA PRO A 82 -10.72 2.61 -3.35
C PRO A 82 -10.89 1.35 -4.21
N LEU A 83 -10.32 0.25 -3.73
CA LEU A 83 -10.44 -1.07 -4.32
C LEU A 83 -11.69 -1.74 -3.78
N ILE A 84 -12.55 -2.15 -4.70
CA ILE A 84 -13.80 -2.85 -4.40
C ILE A 84 -13.55 -4.32 -4.66
N THR A 85 -13.68 -5.13 -3.62
CA THR A 85 -13.60 -6.59 -3.74
C THR A 85 -14.75 -7.08 -4.63
N PRO A 86 -14.49 -7.95 -5.63
CA PRO A 86 -15.54 -8.54 -6.45
C PRO A 86 -16.58 -9.28 -5.60
N ASP A 87 -17.85 -9.19 -5.99
CA ASP A 87 -18.95 -9.83 -5.24
C ASP A 87 -18.85 -11.36 -5.19
N ASP A 88 -18.12 -11.97 -6.14
CA ASP A 88 -17.88 -13.41 -6.25
C ASP A 88 -16.55 -13.85 -5.62
N TYR A 89 -15.82 -12.93 -4.97
CA TYR A 89 -14.60 -13.29 -4.25
C TYR A 89 -14.93 -14.06 -2.97
N GLU A 90 -14.39 -15.27 -2.87
CA GLU A 90 -14.40 -16.08 -1.66
C GLU A 90 -12.99 -16.15 -1.06
N CYS A 91 -12.84 -15.71 0.19
CA CYS A 91 -11.58 -15.85 0.91
C CYS A 91 -11.27 -17.33 1.16
N PRO A 92 -10.04 -17.80 0.89
CA PRO A 92 -9.65 -19.17 1.20
C PRO A 92 -9.96 -19.53 2.67
N PRO A 93 -10.64 -20.66 2.94
CA PRO A 93 -11.12 -21.01 4.29
C PRO A 93 -10.05 -20.98 5.38
N GLU A 94 -8.80 -21.29 5.03
CA GLU A 94 -7.65 -21.28 5.93
C GLU A 94 -7.14 -19.88 6.31
N LEU A 95 -7.56 -18.85 5.58
CA LEU A 95 -7.21 -17.45 5.81
C LEU A 95 -8.33 -16.66 6.49
N VAL A 96 -9.54 -17.20 6.50
CA VAL A 96 -10.70 -16.60 7.18
C VAL A 96 -10.37 -16.36 8.66
N ASN A 97 -10.68 -15.16 9.15
CA ASN A 97 -10.37 -14.68 10.50
C ASN A 97 -8.86 -14.57 10.83
N THR A 98 -7.96 -14.70 9.85
CA THR A 98 -6.54 -14.37 10.04
C THR A 98 -6.30 -12.89 9.73
N PRO A 99 -5.20 -12.30 10.21
CA PRO A 99 -4.80 -10.97 9.79
C PRO A 99 -4.59 -10.83 8.27
N VAL A 100 -4.41 -11.92 7.53
CA VAL A 100 -4.13 -11.87 6.08
C VAL A 100 -5.41 -11.71 5.26
N ASP A 101 -6.58 -12.00 5.82
CA ASP A 101 -7.88 -11.94 5.12
C ASP A 101 -8.13 -10.58 4.44
N CYS A 102 -7.97 -9.48 5.19
CA CYS A 102 -8.14 -8.12 4.66
C CYS A 102 -7.13 -7.76 3.57
N PHE A 103 -5.97 -8.42 3.57
CA PHE A 103 -4.94 -8.24 2.55
C PHE A 103 -5.28 -9.01 1.28
N GLU A 104 -5.78 -10.24 1.38
CA GLU A 104 -6.16 -11.06 0.23
C GLU A 104 -7.34 -10.45 -0.54
N ALA A 105 -8.39 -10.02 0.17
CA ALA A 105 -9.54 -9.37 -0.48
C ALA A 105 -9.12 -8.11 -1.26
N ALA A 106 -8.28 -7.27 -0.64
CA ALA A 106 -7.71 -6.09 -1.30
C ALA A 106 -6.79 -6.46 -2.48
N SER A 107 -6.06 -7.57 -2.40
CA SER A 107 -5.17 -8.05 -3.46
C SER A 107 -5.96 -8.58 -4.66
N ALA A 108 -7.05 -9.31 -4.42
CA ALA A 108 -7.97 -9.76 -5.46
C ALA A 108 -8.60 -8.56 -6.18
N ALA A 109 -9.09 -7.56 -5.43
CA ALA A 109 -9.59 -6.30 -5.97
C ALA A 109 -8.53 -5.54 -6.77
N PHE A 110 -7.29 -5.50 -6.27
CA PHE A 110 -6.17 -4.86 -6.96
C PHE A 110 -5.86 -5.52 -8.29
N ALA A 111 -5.90 -6.85 -8.38
CA ALA A 111 -5.63 -7.56 -9.62
C ALA A 111 -6.65 -7.18 -10.72
N VAL A 112 -7.93 -7.06 -10.36
CA VAL A 112 -8.99 -6.59 -11.27
C VAL A 112 -8.73 -5.15 -11.70
N TYR A 113 -8.50 -4.25 -10.75
CA TYR A 113 -8.19 -2.85 -11.04
C TYR A 113 -6.96 -2.71 -11.96
N TRP A 114 -5.89 -3.44 -11.66
CA TRP A 114 -4.65 -3.44 -12.42
C TRP A 114 -4.86 -3.88 -13.88
N ASP A 115 -5.76 -4.82 -14.12
CA ASP A 115 -6.14 -5.23 -15.47
C ASP A 115 -6.95 -4.13 -16.19
N CYS A 116 -7.94 -3.55 -15.51
CA CYS A 116 -8.79 -2.48 -16.06
C CYS A 116 -7.97 -1.25 -16.49
N ILE A 117 -7.03 -0.76 -15.67
CA ILE A 117 -6.27 0.46 -16.00
C ILE A 117 -5.37 0.34 -17.23
N HIS A 118 -5.05 -0.88 -17.66
CA HIS A 118 -4.28 -1.11 -18.88
C HIS A 118 -5.16 -1.27 -20.12
N ARG A 119 -6.39 -1.77 -19.95
CA ARG A 119 -7.31 -2.11 -21.04
C ARG A 119 -8.29 -0.99 -21.39
N GLU A 120 -8.74 -0.25 -20.39
CA GLU A 120 -9.79 0.75 -20.54
C GLU A 120 -9.22 2.16 -20.72
N PRO A 121 -9.92 3.08 -21.41
CA PRO A 121 -9.54 4.49 -21.45
C PRO A 121 -9.40 5.07 -20.04
N GLN A 122 -8.31 5.78 -19.78
CA GLN A 122 -8.03 6.41 -18.49
C GLN A 122 -7.84 7.92 -18.68
N ASP A 123 -8.22 8.71 -17.67
CA ASP A 123 -7.92 10.14 -17.61
C ASP A 123 -6.43 10.41 -17.40
N LEU A 124 -5.72 9.47 -16.80
CA LEU A 124 -4.29 9.52 -16.54
C LEU A 124 -3.52 8.72 -17.59
N PRO A 125 -2.24 9.05 -17.82
CA PRO A 125 -1.34 8.16 -18.55
C PRO A 125 -1.36 6.75 -17.95
N ARG A 126 -1.10 5.73 -18.76
CA ARG A 126 -0.89 4.37 -18.23
C ARG A 126 0.24 4.39 -17.18
N PRO A 127 0.11 3.64 -16.07
CA PRO A 127 1.17 3.58 -15.08
C PRO A 127 2.49 3.12 -15.72
N SER A 128 3.57 3.86 -15.47
CA SER A 128 4.92 3.46 -15.90
C SER A 128 5.67 2.66 -14.84
N LEU A 129 5.13 2.62 -13.61
CA LEU A 129 5.68 1.88 -12.48
C LEU A 129 4.55 1.40 -11.56
N LEU A 130 4.73 0.20 -11.03
CA LEU A 130 3.94 -0.37 -9.94
C LEU A 130 4.81 -0.49 -8.69
N ILE A 131 4.31 0.02 -7.58
CA ILE A 131 4.84 -0.25 -6.24
C ILE A 131 3.81 -1.09 -5.49
N VAL A 132 4.24 -2.22 -4.91
CA VAL A 132 3.37 -3.12 -4.14
C VAL A 132 3.94 -3.24 -2.73
N ASP A 133 3.20 -2.79 -1.73
CA ASP A 133 3.51 -3.06 -0.33
C ASP A 133 2.80 -4.35 0.09
N VAL A 134 3.57 -5.43 0.24
CA VAL A 134 3.08 -6.80 0.45
C VAL A 134 3.44 -7.28 1.86
N LEU A 135 2.44 -7.71 2.64
CA LEU A 135 2.67 -8.47 3.86
C LEU A 135 2.75 -9.96 3.50
N THR A 136 3.95 -10.54 3.54
CA THR A 136 4.11 -12.00 3.37
C THR A 136 4.17 -12.67 4.73
N VAL A 137 3.17 -13.48 5.08
CA VAL A 137 3.25 -14.35 6.25
C VAL A 137 3.93 -15.64 5.82
N THR A 138 5.24 -15.75 6.03
CA THR A 138 5.92 -17.03 5.88
C THR A 138 5.39 -17.98 6.94
N ARG A 139 4.68 -19.06 6.54
CA ARG A 139 4.44 -20.20 7.43
C ARG A 139 5.82 -20.65 7.95
N PRO A 140 6.06 -20.70 9.27
CA PRO A 140 7.20 -21.45 9.75
C PRO A 140 7.04 -22.90 9.25
N PRO A 141 8.11 -23.57 8.81
CA PRO A 141 8.03 -24.99 8.48
C PRO A 141 7.44 -25.73 9.68
N PRO A 142 6.65 -26.80 9.47
CA PRO A 142 6.03 -27.53 10.57
C PRO A 142 7.12 -27.92 11.56
N THR A 143 7.10 -27.28 12.73
CA THR A 143 8.01 -27.65 13.81
C THR A 143 7.60 -29.05 14.21
N ARG A 144 8.44 -30.05 13.89
CA ARG A 144 8.34 -31.35 14.53
C ARG A 144 8.47 -31.09 16.02
N TYR A 145 7.34 -31.09 16.72
CA TYR A 145 7.29 -30.92 18.16
C TYR A 145 8.03 -32.10 18.78
N ARG A 146 9.34 -31.96 19.00
CA ARG A 146 10.11 -32.91 19.80
C ARG A 146 9.77 -32.57 21.25
N LYS A 147 9.01 -33.45 21.91
CA LYS A 147 8.77 -33.37 23.36
C LYS A 147 10.10 -33.08 24.06
N PRO A 148 10.20 -32.06 24.93
CA PRO A 148 11.41 -31.83 25.68
C PRO A 148 11.56 -32.97 26.69
N THR A 149 12.55 -33.83 26.48
CA THR A 149 13.13 -34.63 27.56
C THR A 149 13.82 -33.66 28.51
N ALA A 150 13.34 -33.64 29.76
CA ALA A 150 13.88 -32.83 30.82
C ALA A 150 15.38 -33.12 31.02
N THR A 151 16.22 -32.08 30.98
CA THR A 151 17.28 -31.81 31.97
C THR A 151 18.11 -30.57 31.61
N SER A 152 18.41 -29.79 32.67
CA SER A 152 19.62 -28.97 32.88
C SER A 152 19.78 -27.55 32.28
N SER A 153 19.55 -26.57 33.15
CA SER A 153 20.37 -25.38 33.47
C SER A 153 21.06 -24.53 32.36
N ALA A 154 20.58 -23.28 32.28
CA ALA A 154 21.12 -21.95 31.83
C ALA A 154 22.64 -21.75 31.51
N PRO A 155 23.14 -20.60 30.96
CA PRO A 155 22.47 -19.30 30.72
C PRO A 155 22.85 -18.49 29.42
N ALA A 156 22.10 -17.39 29.21
CA ALA A 156 22.50 -16.05 28.72
C ALA A 156 22.75 -15.69 27.22
N ARG A 157 22.31 -14.45 26.92
CA ARG A 157 22.75 -13.44 25.91
C ARG A 157 22.25 -13.52 24.45
N GLY A 158 21.39 -12.54 24.13
CA GLY A 158 21.69 -11.47 23.17
C GLY A 158 21.62 -11.78 21.67
N SER A 159 20.71 -11.12 20.95
CA SER A 159 20.99 -10.25 19.79
C SER A 159 19.70 -9.95 18.99
N ASN A 160 19.63 -8.71 18.49
CA ASN A 160 18.59 -8.16 17.61
C ASN A 160 18.27 -9.05 16.40
N PRO A 161 17.01 -9.11 15.93
CA PRO A 161 16.74 -9.42 14.55
C PRO A 161 16.91 -8.16 13.68
N THR A 162 17.96 -8.18 12.87
CA THR A 162 18.18 -7.29 11.73
C THR A 162 16.99 -7.38 10.76
N LEU A 163 16.42 -6.21 10.46
CA LEU A 163 15.44 -5.98 9.40
C LEU A 163 16.13 -6.16 8.04
N ALA A 164 15.74 -7.17 7.26
CA ALA A 164 16.12 -7.28 5.86
C ALA A 164 15.04 -6.61 5.01
N ILE A 165 15.39 -5.47 4.42
CA ILE A 165 14.60 -4.78 3.39
C ILE A 165 15.10 -5.29 2.04
N PHE A 166 14.19 -5.77 1.19
CA PHE A 166 14.40 -5.87 -0.26
C PHE A 166 13.68 -4.71 -0.93
#